data_AF-A0A2T0UWI2-F1
#
_entry.id   AF-A0A2T0UWI2-F1
#
_cell.length_a   1.000
_cell.length_b   1.000
_cell.length_c   1.000
_cell.angle_alpha   90.00
_cell.angle_beta   90.00
_cell.angle_gamma   90.00
#
_symmetry.space_group_name_H-M   'P 1'
#
loop_
_entity.id
_entity.type
_entity.pdbx_description
1 polymer ?
#
loop_
_entity_poly.entity_id
_entity_poly.type
_entity_poly.pdbx_seq_one_letter_code
_entity_poly.pdbx_strand_id
1 'polypeptide(L)'
;MPSAEGSRFIRVRYSRKASVLTTVLGFVLLACAAVTLFTPFIPVLVPIGLTGLALIGGGLRSFFRPRYLFQPDTGVLTVFAAIGPGSKGTPGAEGERVYFDGRRVFRELPDGERHRVSPTGTDRTDFARLVQALPPEHGPAIER
;
A
#
# COMPACT_ATOMS: atom_id res chain seq x y z
N MET A 1 2.05 33.38 17.38
CA MET A 1 2.13 33.30 15.90
C MET A 1 2.10 31.83 15.52
N PRO A 2 1.02 31.31 14.92
CA PRO A 2 0.98 29.92 14.48
C PRO A 2 1.80 29.77 13.20
N SER A 3 2.82 28.90 13.25
CA SER A 3 3.71 28.62 12.13
C SER A 3 2.94 27.95 11.00
N ALA A 4 3.08 28.51 9.79
CA ALA A 4 2.59 27.94 8.55
C ALA A 4 3.46 26.74 8.10
N GLU A 5 3.57 25.70 8.93
CA GLU A 5 4.00 24.39 8.49
C GLU A 5 2.78 23.69 7.89
N GLY A 6 2.66 23.74 6.57
CA GLY A 6 1.62 22.99 5.87
C GLY A 6 1.69 21.51 6.27
N SER A 7 0.69 21.06 7.03
CA SER A 7 0.17 19.69 7.09
C SER A 7 1.09 18.66 6.44
N ARG A 8 2.14 18.22 7.17
CA ARG A 8 3.17 17.37 6.57
C ARG A 8 2.62 15.96 6.41
N PHE A 9 2.03 15.67 5.25
CA PHE A 9 1.58 14.32 4.89
C PHE A 9 2.70 13.30 5.08
N ILE A 10 2.46 12.25 5.88
CA ILE A 10 3.40 11.15 6.04
C ILE A 10 3.06 10.09 4.99
N ARG A 11 3.93 9.99 3.98
CA ARG A 11 3.79 9.04 2.87
C ARG A 11 4.62 7.80 3.17
N VAL A 12 3.95 6.66 3.27
CA VAL A 12 4.61 5.35 3.35
C VAL A 12 4.62 4.72 1.97
N ARG A 13 5.81 4.55 1.40
CA ARG A 13 5.97 3.95 0.07
C ARG A 13 6.03 2.43 0.12
N TYR A 14 5.85 1.80 -1.04
CA TYR A 14 6.21 0.39 -1.19
C TYR A 14 7.71 0.21 -1.05
N SER A 15 8.13 -0.93 -0.51
CA SER A 15 9.54 -1.30 -0.44
C SER A 15 10.09 -1.44 -1.86
N ARG A 16 11.19 -0.73 -2.16
CA ARG A 16 11.88 -0.89 -3.44
C ARG A 16 12.24 -2.35 -3.71
N LYS A 17 12.61 -3.11 -2.68
CA LYS A 17 12.94 -4.54 -2.81
C LYS A 17 11.74 -5.37 -3.26
N ALA A 18 10.55 -5.09 -2.71
CA ALA A 18 9.32 -5.78 -3.11
C ALA A 18 8.91 -5.41 -4.54
N SER A 19 9.04 -4.12 -4.90
CA SER A 19 8.76 -3.62 -6.25
C SER A 19 9.70 -4.21 -7.31
N VAL A 20 11.00 -4.31 -7.00
CA VAL A 20 11.98 -4.95 -7.89
C VAL A 20 11.66 -6.44 -8.04
N LEU A 21 11.36 -7.14 -6.95
CA LEU A 21 11.05 -8.56 -6.99
C LEU A 21 9.83 -8.85 -7.88
N THR A 22 8.74 -8.07 -7.74
CA THR A 22 7.54 -8.27 -8.56
C THR A 22 7.78 -7.95 -10.03
N THR A 23 8.57 -6.91 -10.34
CA THR A 23 8.96 -6.60 -11.72
C THR A 23 9.82 -7.71 -12.34
N VAL A 24 10.83 -8.21 -11.62
CA VAL A 24 11.70 -9.30 -12.10
C VAL A 24 10.89 -10.58 -12.32
N LEU A 25 10.03 -10.95 -11.37
CA LEU A 25 9.17 -12.13 -11.49
C LEU A 25 8.21 -12.02 -12.68
N GLY A 26 7.60 -10.84 -12.87
CA GLY A 26 6.74 -10.58 -14.02
C GLY A 26 7.49 -10.71 -15.35
N PHE A 27 8.74 -10.24 -15.42
CA PHE A 27 9.59 -10.39 -16.61
C PHE A 27 9.94 -11.85 -16.89
N VAL A 28 10.29 -12.63 -15.86
CA VAL A 28 10.54 -14.07 -15.99
C VAL A 28 9.32 -14.80 -16.51
N LEU A 29 8.12 -14.50 -16.00
CA LEU A 29 6.88 -15.09 -16.49
C LEU A 29 6.59 -14.71 -17.94
N LEU A 30 6.87 -13.47 -18.33
CA LEU A 30 6.73 -13.02 -19.71
C LEU A 30 7.69 -13.77 -20.64
N ALA A 31 8.94 -13.97 -20.22
CA ALA A 31 9.93 -14.74 -20.97
C ALA A 31 9.52 -16.22 -21.10
N CYS A 32 9.02 -16.83 -20.03
CA CYS A 32 8.44 -18.18 -20.08
C CYS A 32 7.25 -18.25 -21.04
N ALA A 33 6.35 -17.25 -21.04
CA ALA A 33 5.24 -17.17 -21.99
C ALA A 33 5.71 -17.05 -23.44
N ALA A 34 6.81 -16.33 -23.69
CA ALA A 34 7.40 -16.22 -25.03
C ALA A 34 8.04 -17.54 -25.48
N VAL A 35 8.71 -18.26 -24.59
CA VAL A 35 9.26 -19.59 -24.89
C VAL A 35 8.14 -20.60 -25.16
N THR A 36 7.01 -20.51 -24.43
CA THR A 36 5.90 -21.44 -24.65
C THR A 36 5.21 -21.26 -26.00
N LEU A 37 5.40 -20.14 -26.71
CA LEU A 37 4.93 -19.97 -28.10
C LEU A 37 5.53 -21.00 -29.06
N PHE A 38 6.72 -21.54 -28.74
CA PHE A 38 7.41 -22.56 -29.53
C PHE A 38 7.05 -24.00 -29.10
N THR A 39 6.21 -24.16 -28.08
CA THR A 39 5.70 -25.46 -27.63
C THR A 39 4.21 -25.61 -27.91
N PRO A 40 3.72 -26.81 -28.27
CA PRO A 40 2.33 -27.03 -28.69
C PRO A 40 1.28 -26.93 -27.55
N PHE A 41 1.66 -26.48 -26.35
CA PHE A 41 0.77 -26.37 -25.18
C PHE A 41 0.20 -24.94 -25.03
N ILE A 42 -0.65 -24.57 -25.99
CA ILE A 42 -1.30 -23.25 -26.11
C ILE A 42 -2.20 -22.84 -24.90
N PRO A 43 -2.94 -23.73 -24.19
CA PRO A 43 -3.89 -23.26 -23.18
C PRO A 43 -3.25 -22.66 -21.92
N VAL A 44 -1.94 -22.84 -21.71
CA VAL A 44 -1.21 -22.31 -20.54
C VAL A 44 -0.60 -20.92 -20.82
N LEU A 45 -0.50 -20.53 -22.09
CA LEU A 45 0.22 -19.33 -22.53
C LEU A 45 -0.49 -18.03 -22.15
N VAL A 46 -1.81 -17.99 -22.34
CA VAL A 46 -2.65 -16.82 -22.04
C VAL A 46 -2.64 -16.46 -20.55
N PRO A 47 -2.90 -17.37 -19.60
CA PRO A 47 -2.89 -17.00 -18.18
C PRO A 47 -1.49 -16.62 -17.68
N ILE A 48 -0.42 -17.27 -18.15
CA ILE A 48 0.96 -16.92 -17.75
C ILE A 48 1.35 -15.53 -18.27
N GLY A 49 1.09 -15.25 -19.56
CA GLY A 49 1.41 -13.95 -20.16
C GLY A 49 0.64 -12.80 -19.50
N LEU A 50 -0.66 -12.99 -19.26
CA LEU A 50 -1.48 -11.99 -18.56
C LEU A 50 -1.01 -11.76 -17.11
N THR A 51 -0.62 -12.83 -16.39
CA THR A 51 -0.09 -12.70 -15.03
C THR A 51 1.26 -11.97 -15.03
N GLY A 52 2.15 -12.27 -15.98
CA GLY A 52 3.41 -11.57 -16.15
C GLY A 52 3.23 -10.07 -16.40
N LEU A 53 2.35 -9.70 -17.33
CA LEU A 53 2.00 -8.31 -17.61
C LEU A 53 1.40 -7.60 -16.39
N ALA A 54 0.50 -8.26 -15.66
CA ALA A 54 -0.10 -7.70 -14.45
C ALA A 54 0.95 -7.44 -13.36
N LEU A 55 1.92 -8.34 -13.19
CA LEU A 55 3.01 -8.20 -12.22
C LEU A 55 4.00 -7.08 -12.62
N ILE A 56 4.35 -6.96 -13.90
CA ILE A 56 5.19 -5.86 -14.39
C ILE A 56 4.48 -4.52 -14.18
N GLY A 57 3.21 -4.42 -14.59
CA GLY A 57 2.41 -3.22 -14.42
C GLY A 57 2.22 -2.84 -12.95
N GLY A 58 1.93 -3.82 -12.10
CA GLY A 58 1.78 -3.63 -10.65
C GLY A 58 3.09 -3.20 -9.98
N GLY A 59 4.21 -3.85 -10.30
CA GLY A 59 5.53 -3.53 -9.78
C GLY A 59 6.05 -2.16 -10.22
N LEU A 60 5.78 -1.76 -11.46
CA LEU A 60 6.12 -0.42 -11.96
C LEU A 60 5.27 0.66 -11.28
N ARG A 61 3.96 0.40 -11.12
CA ARG A 61 3.03 1.33 -10.47
C ARG A 61 3.35 1.53 -8.99
N SER A 62 3.82 0.52 -8.29
CA SER A 62 4.22 0.63 -6.87
C SER A 62 5.45 1.50 -6.64
N PHE A 63 6.26 1.81 -7.66
CA PHE A 63 7.33 2.81 -7.54
C PHE A 63 6.80 4.24 -7.43
N PHE A 64 5.69 4.54 -8.09
CA PHE A 64 5.19 5.91 -8.21
C PHE A 64 4.09 6.24 -7.20
N ARG A 65 3.46 5.24 -6.56
CA ARG A 65 2.40 5.45 -5.58
C ARG A 65 2.79 5.08 -4.15
N PRO A 66 2.41 5.90 -3.15
CA PRO A 66 2.52 5.49 -1.76
C PRO A 66 1.54 4.34 -1.48
N ARG A 67 1.86 3.47 -0.52
CA ARG A 67 0.96 2.46 0.04
C ARG A 67 0.00 3.09 1.04
N TYR A 68 0.53 3.95 1.90
CA TYR A 68 -0.24 4.67 2.92
C TYR A 68 0.07 6.15 2.87
N LEU A 69 -0.95 6.97 3.11
CA LEU A 69 -0.82 8.40 3.26
C LEU A 69 -1.57 8.81 4.53
N PHE A 70 -0.81 9.23 5.53
CA PHE A 70 -1.35 9.66 6.81
C PHE A 70 -1.36 11.19 6.89
N GLN A 71 -2.49 11.72 7.34
CA GLN A 71 -2.70 13.13 7.62
C GLN A 71 -2.75 13.31 9.14
N PRO A 72 -1.70 13.85 9.76
CA PRO A 72 -1.66 13.99 11.22
C PRO A 72 -2.73 14.96 11.73
N ASP A 73 -3.10 15.98 10.96
CA ASP A 73 -4.08 16.99 11.38
C ASP A 73 -5.50 16.45 11.48
N THR A 74 -5.86 15.52 10.59
CA THR A 74 -7.21 14.94 10.52
C THR A 74 -7.28 13.52 11.07
N GLY A 75 -6.13 12.89 11.34
CA GLY A 75 -6.06 11.47 11.70
C GLY A 75 -6.33 10.51 10.54
N VAL A 76 -6.55 11.02 9.32
CA VAL A 76 -6.95 10.19 8.17
C VAL A 76 -5.77 9.37 7.65
N LEU A 77 -5.95 8.05 7.58
CA LEU A 77 -5.04 7.14 6.88
C LEU A 77 -5.66 6.65 5.58
N THR A 78 -5.17 7.16 4.45
CA THR A 78 -5.57 6.69 3.13
C THR A 78 -4.72 5.51 2.70
N VAL A 79 -5.38 4.41 2.33
CA VAL A 79 -4.74 3.18 1.87
C VAL A 79 -4.82 3.08 0.35
N PHE A 80 -3.68 2.86 -0.30
CA PHE A 80 -3.61 2.65 -1.75
C PHE A 80 -3.27 1.20 -2.05
N ALA A 81 -4.19 0.49 -2.70
CA ALA A 81 -3.91 -0.84 -3.22
C ALA A 81 -2.93 -0.78 -4.40
N ALA A 82 -2.09 -1.82 -4.53
CA ALA A 82 -1.16 -1.91 -5.66
C ALA A 82 -1.91 -2.14 -6.98
N ILE A 83 -3.01 -2.89 -6.93
CA ILE A 83 -3.82 -3.33 -8.06
C ILE A 83 -5.31 -3.24 -7.66
N GLY A 84 -6.19 -2.96 -8.62
CA GLY A 84 -7.65 -2.96 -8.42
C GLY A 84 -8.27 -1.60 -8.07
N PRO A 85 -9.56 -1.57 -7.68
CA PRO A 85 -10.33 -0.33 -7.45
C PRO A 85 -9.76 0.52 -6.31
N GLY A 86 -9.18 -0.11 -5.28
CA GLY A 86 -8.47 0.56 -4.19
C GLY A 86 -7.17 1.27 -4.61
N SER A 87 -6.78 1.18 -5.88
CA SER A 87 -5.59 1.88 -6.38
C SER A 87 -5.75 3.40 -6.36
N LYS A 88 -6.98 3.93 -6.46
CA LYS A 88 -7.26 5.38 -6.36
C LYS A 88 -7.09 5.93 -4.94
N GLY A 89 -6.91 5.07 -3.94
CA GLY A 89 -6.85 5.45 -2.54
C GLY A 89 -8.21 5.31 -1.89
N THR A 90 -8.27 4.52 -0.82
CA THR A 90 -9.43 4.38 0.03
C THR A 90 -9.17 5.21 1.29
N PRO A 91 -9.80 6.39 1.45
CA PRO A 91 -9.66 7.20 2.65
C PRO A 91 -10.36 6.51 3.84
N GLY A 92 -10.00 6.92 5.06
CA GLY A 92 -10.71 6.50 6.25
C GLY A 92 -12.16 7.00 6.29
N ALA A 93 -13.01 6.20 6.93
CA ALA A 93 -14.39 6.58 7.21
C ALA A 93 -14.43 7.68 8.29
N GLU A 94 -15.49 8.46 8.32
CA GLU A 94 -15.71 9.41 9.42
C GLU A 94 -15.80 8.66 10.75
N GLY A 95 -15.22 9.22 11.81
CA GLY A 95 -15.12 8.57 13.11
C GLY A 95 -14.06 7.46 13.20
N GLU A 96 -13.39 7.10 12.10
CA GLU A 96 -12.29 6.13 12.14
C GLU A 96 -11.10 6.71 12.92
N ARG A 97 -10.43 5.86 13.70
CA ARG A 97 -9.25 6.20 14.50
C ARG A 97 -8.07 5.36 14.05
N VAL A 98 -6.89 5.97 14.02
CA VAL A 98 -5.65 5.28 13.68
C VAL A 98 -4.66 5.46 14.82
N TYR A 99 -4.14 4.35 15.35
CA TYR A 99 -3.23 4.35 16.48
C TYR A 99 -2.24 3.18 16.42
N PHE A 100 -1.21 3.26 17.25
CA PHE A 100 -0.19 2.23 17.40
C PHE A 100 -0.22 1.67 18.82
N ASP A 101 -0.63 0.41 18.99
CA ASP A 101 -0.80 -0.24 20.31
C ASP A 101 0.53 -0.67 20.99
N GLY A 102 1.66 -0.14 20.54
CA GLY A 102 2.99 -0.60 20.95
C GLY A 102 3.54 -1.80 20.16
N ARG A 103 2.71 -2.51 19.38
CA ARG A 103 3.14 -3.66 18.56
C ARG A 103 2.73 -3.54 17.09
N ARG A 104 1.57 -2.97 16.81
CA ARG A 104 0.90 -2.95 15.51
C ARG A 104 0.12 -1.65 15.35
N VAL A 105 -0.04 -1.25 14.10
CA VAL A 105 -0.90 -0.14 13.72
C VAL A 105 -2.30 -0.67 13.45
N PHE A 106 -3.31 -0.04 14.04
CA PHE A 106 -4.72 -0.37 13.86
C PHE A 106 -5.47 0.81 13.27
N ARG A 107 -6.47 0.48 12.44
CA ARG A 107 -7.56 1.36 12.04
C ARG A 107 -8.80 0.83 12.73
N GLU A 108 -9.41 1.64 13.57
CA GLU A 108 -10.65 1.31 14.28
C GLU A 108 -11.77 2.13 13.66
N LEU A 109 -12.79 1.45 13.14
CA LEU A 109 -13.97 2.07 12.55
C LEU A 109 -14.87 2.66 13.66
N PRO A 110 -15.82 3.54 13.30
CA PRO A 110 -16.79 4.09 14.25
C PRO A 110 -17.68 3.03 14.92
N ASP A 111 -17.83 1.84 14.32
CA ASP A 111 -18.55 0.69 14.89
C ASP A 111 -17.69 -0.14 15.88
N GLY A 112 -16.43 0.22 16.06
CA GLY A 112 -15.45 -0.50 16.89
C GLY A 112 -14.74 -1.64 16.16
N GLU A 113 -14.99 -1.87 14.87
CA GLU A 113 -14.26 -2.88 14.10
C GLU A 113 -12.80 -2.45 13.91
N ARG A 114 -11.87 -3.36 14.21
CA ARG A 114 -10.42 -3.08 14.14
C ARG A 114 -9.77 -3.81 12.99
N HIS A 115 -9.27 -3.04 12.02
CA HIS A 115 -8.44 -3.56 10.94
C HIS A 115 -6.96 -3.29 11.18
N ARG A 116 -6.17 -4.35 11.11
CA ARG A 116 -4.71 -4.26 11.19
C ARG A 116 -4.13 -3.62 9.93
N VAL A 117 -3.31 -2.59 10.09
CA VAL A 117 -2.49 -2.05 9.01
C VAL A 117 -1.23 -2.90 8.88
N SER A 118 -1.08 -3.54 7.72
CA SER A 118 0.05 -4.43 7.46
C SER A 118 1.29 -3.64 7.01
N PRO A 119 2.47 -3.85 7.65
CA PRO A 119 3.75 -3.33 7.14
C PRO A 119 4.30 -4.16 5.97
N THR A 120 3.62 -5.22 5.55
CA THR A 120 4.12 -6.08 4.48
C THR A 120 4.21 -5.32 3.16
N GLY A 121 5.39 -5.35 2.55
CA GLY A 121 5.62 -4.70 1.25
C GLY A 121 5.82 -3.19 1.33
N THR A 122 5.88 -2.58 2.51
CA THR A 122 6.21 -1.15 2.68
C THR A 122 7.67 -0.90 2.97
N ASP A 123 8.13 0.32 2.69
CA ASP A 123 9.43 0.78 3.14
C ASP A 123 9.44 0.87 4.68
N ARG A 124 10.42 0.19 5.30
CA ARG A 124 10.52 0.11 6.77
C ARG A 124 10.78 1.47 7.41
N THR A 125 11.55 2.33 6.74
CA THR A 125 11.89 3.66 7.26
C THR A 125 10.68 4.56 7.23
N ASP A 126 9.95 4.57 6.11
CA ASP A 126 8.73 5.37 6.00
C ASP A 126 7.64 4.83 6.96
N PHE A 127 7.54 3.51 7.15
CA PHE A 127 6.60 2.92 8.10
C PHE A 127 6.97 3.23 9.56
N ALA A 128 8.26 3.27 9.91
CA ALA A 128 8.70 3.69 11.25
C ALA A 128 8.33 5.14 11.54
N ARG A 129 8.42 6.03 10.54
CA ARG A 129 7.95 7.43 10.67
C ARG A 129 6.45 7.52 10.88
N LEU A 130 5.67 6.67 10.20
CA LEU A 130 4.24 6.56 10.45
C LEU A 130 3.98 6.16 11.92
N VAL A 131 4.65 5.11 12.41
CA VAL A 131 4.50 4.65 13.79
C VAL A 131 4.85 5.74 14.81
N GLN A 132 5.92 6.50 14.58
CA GLN A 132 6.33 7.60 15.46
C GLN A 132 5.33 8.76 15.50
N ALA A 133 4.58 8.97 14.41
CA ALA A 133 3.57 10.01 14.33
C ALA A 133 2.20 9.57 14.83
N LEU A 134 2.00 8.28 15.07
CA LEU A 134 0.73 7.75 15.54
C LEU A 134 0.64 7.85 17.07
N PRO A 135 -0.56 8.14 17.59
CA PRO A 135 -0.79 8.15 19.04
C PRO A 135 -0.68 6.72 19.61
N PRO A 136 -0.16 6.59 20.86
CA PRO A 136 0.08 5.29 21.49
C PRO A 136 -1.19 4.52 21.86
N GLU A 137 -2.35 5.18 21.99
CA GLU A 137 -3.65 4.54 22.22
C GLU A 137 -4.78 5.46 21.70
N HIS A 138 -5.91 4.87 21.25
CA HIS A 138 -7.14 5.54 20.79
C HIS A 138 -6.92 6.94 20.22
N GLY A 139 -6.37 7.00 19.00
CA GLY A 139 -6.11 8.25 18.30
C GLY A 139 -7.36 9.12 18.11
N PRO A 140 -7.17 10.39 17.68
CA PRO A 140 -8.29 11.27 17.38
C PRO A 140 -9.20 10.61 16.35
N ALA A 141 -10.51 10.68 16.60
CA ALA A 141 -11.49 10.28 15.60
C ALA A 141 -11.44 11.30 14.44
N ILE A 142 -11.55 10.81 13.21
CA ILE A 142 -11.66 11.69 12.05
C ILE A 142 -12.97 12.48 12.18
N GLU A 143 -12.86 13.79 12.45
CA GLU A 143 -13.94 14.77 12.36
C GLU A 143 -13.92 15.32 10.92
N ARG A 144 -15.02 15.13 10.17
CA ARG A 144 -15.14 15.61 8.79
C ARG A 144 -16.06 16.82 8.67
#